data_AF-A0A7V2NCP9-F1
#
_entry.id   AF-A0A7V2NCP9-F1
#
_cell.length_a   1.000
_cell.length_b   1.000
_cell.length_c   1.000
_cell.angle_alpha   90.00
_cell.angle_beta   90.00
_cell.angle_gamma   90.00
#
_symmetry.space_group_name_H-M   'P 1'
#
loop_
_entity.id
_entity.type
_entity.pdbx_description
1 polymer ?
#
loop_
_entity_poly.entity_id
_entity_poly.type
_entity_poly.pdbx_seq_one_letter_code
_entity_poly.pdbx_strand_id
1 'polypeptide(L)'
;MNINNNKNRLIKWDRVRLNIEDADTAFLFVRIIVLLGGISWLALSQIPAETFRLLTNLFIYFLVYSVFTYIWLLISPEKKKSIYVFFLLFDIPFTFLLVYYTGGFHSHFVNGFYLMTALYSFYFGLVPGVFIAVAASVLYLIAGGLDLNEHYWPDFSVSIAFMFLLAVPLGLLSQKLKKDRSEISSLNKNLRVYIDELQSMHGRLIQVEKMSELGRMAADVAHEIRNPLTSIGGFARRLDKNLSEIKSERSIYKGKEYVGIIISEVNRLERILKDILTFSRDVKYNMERLRINEIINASLITFAELFREQKINVIEKIDNSIPEVLLDRNQLKQALLN
;
A
#
# COMPACT_ATOMS: atom_id res chain seq x y z
N MET A 1 -27.88 2.97 -9.33
CA MET A 1 -26.89 2.93 -10.44
C MET A 1 -25.79 4.02 -10.35
N ASN A 2 -25.91 5.05 -9.49
CA ASN A 2 -24.98 6.20 -9.46
C ASN A 2 -23.78 6.06 -8.48
N ILE A 3 -23.78 5.08 -7.58
CA ILE A 3 -22.76 4.94 -6.52
C ILE A 3 -21.50 4.21 -7.04
N ASN A 4 -21.64 3.28 -8.00
CA ASN A 4 -20.50 2.56 -8.59
C ASN A 4 -19.65 3.44 -9.53
N ASN A 5 -20.23 4.45 -10.18
CA ASN A 5 -19.48 5.37 -11.04
C ASN A 5 -18.58 6.32 -10.25
N ASN A 6 -18.98 6.72 -9.03
CA ASN A 6 -18.15 7.56 -8.17
C ASN A 6 -16.97 6.79 -7.55
N LYS A 7 -17.18 5.53 -7.13
CA LYS A 7 -16.09 4.66 -6.65
C LYS A 7 -15.04 4.39 -7.75
N ASN A 8 -15.48 4.10 -8.98
CA ASN A 8 -14.55 3.92 -10.11
C ASN A 8 -13.83 5.20 -10.52
N ARG A 9 -14.46 6.38 -10.39
CA ARG A 9 -13.79 7.68 -10.61
C ARG A 9 -12.75 7.98 -9.52
N LEU A 10 -13.08 7.78 -8.24
CA LEU A 10 -12.14 8.00 -7.13
C LEU A 10 -10.93 7.05 -7.21
N ILE A 11 -11.15 5.77 -7.52
CA ILE A 11 -10.06 4.80 -7.76
C ILE A 11 -9.20 5.22 -8.97
N LYS A 12 -9.79 5.86 -9.99
CA LYS A 12 -9.05 6.36 -11.15
C LYS A 12 -8.20 7.60 -10.81
N TRP A 13 -8.71 8.53 -10.01
CA TRP A 13 -7.98 9.72 -9.56
C TRP A 13 -6.87 9.40 -8.56
N ASP A 14 -7.07 8.44 -7.65
CA ASP A 14 -6.01 7.94 -6.77
C ASP A 14 -4.91 7.23 -7.58
N ARG A 15 -5.27 6.49 -8.64
CA ARG A 15 -4.31 5.88 -9.57
C ARG A 15 -3.52 6.92 -10.37
N VAL A 16 -4.14 8.04 -10.73
CA VAL A 16 -3.46 9.16 -11.41
C VAL A 16 -2.50 9.87 -10.46
N ARG A 17 -2.90 10.12 -9.20
CA ARG A 17 -2.01 10.71 -8.17
C ARG A 17 -0.83 9.80 -7.81
N LEU A 18 -1.05 8.48 -7.76
CA LEU A 18 0.02 7.50 -7.50
C LEU A 18 1.02 7.35 -8.65
N ASN A 19 0.65 7.77 -9.87
CA ASN A 19 1.48 7.62 -11.07
C ASN A 19 2.23 8.88 -11.50
N ILE A 20 1.92 10.05 -10.92
CA ILE A 20 2.72 11.27 -11.12
C ILE A 20 3.93 11.14 -10.21
N GLU A 21 5.10 10.89 -10.81
CA GLU A 21 6.34 10.82 -10.06
C GLU A 21 6.81 12.24 -9.71
N ASP A 22 7.61 12.41 -8.65
CA ASP A 22 8.21 13.70 -8.29
C ASP A 22 9.02 14.32 -9.44
N ALA A 23 9.50 13.49 -10.37
CA ALA A 23 10.12 13.94 -11.60
C ALA A 23 9.15 14.74 -12.50
N ASP A 24 7.87 14.35 -12.59
CA ASP A 24 6.91 14.96 -13.51
C ASP A 24 6.52 16.37 -13.06
N THR A 25 6.37 16.54 -11.74
CA THR A 25 6.15 17.84 -11.12
C THR A 25 7.38 18.74 -11.26
N ALA A 26 8.59 18.18 -11.12
CA ALA A 26 9.83 18.91 -11.38
C ALA A 26 9.93 19.39 -12.83
N PHE A 27 9.59 18.55 -13.81
CA PHE A 27 9.54 18.94 -15.24
C PHE A 27 8.56 20.10 -15.49
N LEU A 28 7.41 20.10 -14.83
CA LEU A 28 6.41 21.16 -14.95
C LEU A 28 6.94 22.47 -14.37
N PHE A 29 7.52 22.38 -13.17
CA PHE A 29 8.06 23.54 -12.47
C PHE A 29 9.18 24.20 -13.27
N VAL A 30 10.10 23.41 -13.82
CA VAL A 30 11.21 23.91 -14.64
C VAL A 30 10.69 24.62 -15.90
N ARG A 31 9.66 24.10 -16.57
CA ARG A 31 9.05 24.78 -17.73
C ARG A 31 8.39 26.10 -17.37
N ILE A 32 7.72 26.17 -16.22
CA ILE A 32 7.11 27.42 -15.74
C ILE A 32 8.20 28.47 -15.52
N ILE A 33 9.32 28.09 -14.90
CA ILE A 33 10.45 28.99 -14.70
C ILE A 33 11.02 29.48 -16.03
N VAL A 34 11.20 28.60 -17.01
CA VAL A 34 11.68 28.97 -18.36
C VAL A 34 10.73 29.94 -19.04
N LEU A 35 9.42 29.69 -18.95
CA LEU A 35 8.39 30.56 -19.50
C LEU A 35 8.43 31.95 -18.86
N LEU A 36 8.47 32.02 -17.53
CA LEU A 36 8.54 33.29 -16.80
C LEU A 36 9.81 34.06 -17.15
N GLY A 37 10.97 33.38 -17.14
CA GLY A 37 12.24 33.99 -17.51
C GLY A 37 12.26 34.51 -18.94
N GLY A 38 11.71 33.74 -19.89
CA GLY A 38 11.60 34.14 -21.29
C GLY A 38 10.67 35.33 -21.51
N ILE A 39 9.52 35.38 -20.82
CA ILE A 39 8.59 36.50 -20.86
C ILE A 39 9.22 37.76 -20.24
N SER A 40 9.91 37.61 -19.10
CA SER A 40 10.64 38.72 -18.47
C SER A 40 11.74 39.27 -19.37
N TRP A 41 12.50 38.39 -20.04
CA TRP A 41 13.50 38.81 -21.01
C TRP A 41 12.86 39.57 -22.18
N LEU A 42 11.76 39.05 -22.75
CA LEU A 42 11.05 39.73 -23.83
C LEU A 42 10.58 41.13 -23.45
N ALA A 43 10.02 41.28 -22.25
CA ALA A 43 9.50 42.55 -21.76
C ALA A 43 10.59 43.63 -21.56
N LEU A 44 11.82 43.20 -21.22
CA LEU A 44 12.95 44.08 -20.96
C LEU A 44 13.87 44.29 -22.18
N SER A 45 13.81 43.38 -23.16
CA SER A 45 14.68 43.41 -24.33
C SER A 45 14.30 44.52 -25.31
N GLN A 46 15.29 45.27 -25.80
CA GLN A 46 15.12 46.27 -26.85
C GLN A 46 15.38 45.64 -28.22
N ILE A 47 14.41 44.85 -28.71
CA ILE A 47 14.49 44.15 -29.99
C ILE A 47 13.57 44.77 -31.06
N PRO A 48 13.86 44.58 -32.37
CA PRO A 48 12.99 45.05 -33.45
C PRO A 48 11.56 44.50 -33.34
N ALA A 49 10.56 45.30 -33.74
CA ALA A 49 9.15 44.95 -33.62
C ALA A 49 8.75 43.66 -34.36
N GLU A 50 9.46 43.31 -35.43
CA GLU A 50 9.26 42.05 -36.16
C GLU A 50 9.74 40.84 -35.34
N THR A 51 10.97 40.91 -34.81
CA THR A 51 11.55 39.88 -33.93
C THR A 51 10.72 39.71 -32.66
N PHE A 52 10.24 40.81 -32.07
CA PHE A 52 9.37 40.78 -30.90
C PHE A 52 8.07 40.00 -31.14
N ARG A 53 7.41 40.23 -32.28
CA ARG A 53 6.18 39.48 -32.66
C ARG A 53 6.46 38.00 -32.88
N LEU A 54 7.57 37.67 -33.57
CA LEU A 54 7.97 36.28 -33.79
C LEU A 54 8.23 35.53 -32.48
N LEU A 55 9.01 36.13 -31.57
CA LEU A 55 9.29 35.51 -30.27
C LEU A 55 8.03 35.36 -29.43
N THR A 56 7.16 36.37 -29.41
CA THR A 56 5.86 36.28 -28.69
C THR A 56 5.04 35.10 -29.19
N ASN A 57 4.95 34.91 -30.51
CA ASN A 57 4.27 33.76 -31.09
C ASN A 57 4.92 32.44 -30.68
N LEU A 58 6.26 32.34 -30.69
CA LEU A 58 6.98 31.15 -30.24
C LEU A 58 6.66 30.79 -28.77
N PHE A 59 6.62 31.76 -27.87
CA PHE A 59 6.25 31.51 -26.47
C PHE A 59 4.78 31.08 -26.32
N ILE A 60 3.86 31.66 -27.10
CA ILE A 60 2.46 31.22 -27.13
C ILE A 60 2.36 29.77 -27.61
N TYR A 61 3.05 29.41 -28.70
CA TYR A 61 3.09 28.03 -29.19
C TYR A 61 3.65 27.07 -28.13
N PHE A 62 4.75 27.44 -27.47
CA PHE A 62 5.35 26.63 -26.41
C PHE A 62 4.40 26.44 -25.21
N LEU A 63 3.65 27.48 -24.83
CA LEU A 63 2.67 27.41 -23.74
C LEU A 63 1.50 26.49 -24.12
N VAL A 64 0.89 26.70 -25.29
CA VAL A 64 -0.26 25.89 -25.76
C VAL A 64 0.13 24.42 -25.87
N TYR A 65 1.29 24.15 -26.48
CA TYR A 65 1.84 22.81 -26.59
C TYR A 65 2.13 22.18 -25.22
N SER A 66 2.74 22.93 -24.30
CA SER A 66 3.03 22.44 -22.95
C SER A 66 1.73 22.07 -22.21
N VAL A 67 0.69 22.91 -22.28
CA VAL A 67 -0.61 22.59 -21.68
C VAL A 67 -1.21 21.33 -22.30
N PHE A 68 -1.20 21.20 -23.63
CA PHE A 68 -1.73 20.04 -24.33
C PHE A 68 -1.02 18.74 -23.92
N THR A 69 0.30 18.75 -23.87
CA THR A 69 1.12 17.58 -23.51
C THR A 69 0.97 17.17 -22.04
N TYR A 70 0.81 18.13 -21.12
CA TYR A 70 0.49 17.80 -19.72
C TYR A 70 -0.91 17.23 -19.55
N ILE A 71 -1.91 17.76 -20.27
CA ILE A 71 -3.25 17.15 -20.31
C ILE A 71 -3.14 15.71 -20.83
N TRP A 72 -2.34 15.49 -21.87
CA TRP A 72 -2.11 14.14 -22.40
C TRP A 72 -1.43 13.22 -21.38
N LEU A 73 -0.45 13.72 -20.62
CA LEU A 73 0.21 12.98 -19.53
C LEU A 73 -0.79 12.54 -18.45
N LEU A 74 -1.71 13.43 -18.07
CA LEU A 74 -2.76 13.14 -17.08
C LEU A 74 -3.78 12.10 -17.57
N ILE A 75 -4.13 12.14 -18.86
CA ILE A 75 -5.09 11.20 -19.47
C ILE A 75 -4.45 9.82 -19.69
N SER A 76 -3.17 9.77 -20.09
CA SER A 76 -2.47 8.56 -20.52
C SER A 76 -1.11 8.37 -19.84
N PRO A 77 -1.07 8.19 -18.51
CA PRO A 77 0.20 8.01 -17.78
C PRO A 77 0.95 6.74 -18.21
N GLU A 78 0.25 5.71 -18.70
CA GLU A 78 0.85 4.47 -19.22
C GLU A 78 1.79 4.73 -20.41
N LYS A 79 1.58 5.83 -21.17
CA LYS A 79 2.38 6.20 -22.36
C LYS A 79 3.47 7.23 -22.04
N LYS A 80 3.80 7.44 -20.76
CA LYS A 80 4.74 8.47 -20.27
C LYS A 80 5.98 8.63 -21.14
N LYS A 81 6.73 7.55 -21.41
CA LYS A 81 7.96 7.60 -22.21
C LYS A 81 7.73 8.18 -23.61
N SER A 82 6.63 7.83 -24.27
CA SER A 82 6.28 8.35 -25.60
C SER A 82 5.92 9.83 -25.54
N ILE A 83 5.26 10.28 -24.46
CA ILE A 83 4.91 11.68 -24.26
C ILE A 83 6.19 12.51 -24.03
N TYR A 84 7.15 12.02 -23.25
CA TYR A 84 8.45 12.70 -23.06
C TYR A 84 9.30 12.77 -24.34
N VAL A 85 9.21 11.77 -25.23
CA VAL A 85 9.85 11.86 -26.54
C VAL A 85 9.18 12.95 -27.39
N PHE A 86 7.86 13.07 -27.33
CA PHE A 86 7.14 14.16 -27.97
C PHE A 86 7.58 15.52 -27.41
N PHE A 87 7.67 15.67 -26.08
CA PHE A 87 8.22 16.87 -25.42
C PHE A 87 9.57 17.28 -26.00
N LEU A 88 10.51 16.35 -26.09
CA LEU A 88 11.83 16.57 -26.64
C LEU A 88 11.81 17.07 -28.09
N LEU A 89 10.93 16.49 -28.93
CA LEU A 89 10.82 16.86 -30.35
C LEU A 89 10.39 18.31 -30.58
N PHE A 90 9.69 18.93 -29.63
CA PHE A 90 9.27 20.34 -29.73
C PHE A 90 10.18 21.28 -28.96
N ASP A 91 10.70 20.86 -27.81
CA ASP A 91 11.56 21.69 -26.96
C ASP A 91 12.91 22.03 -27.59
N ILE A 92 13.51 21.05 -28.28
CA ILE A 92 14.81 21.23 -28.93
C ILE A 92 14.69 22.24 -30.08
N PRO A 93 13.74 22.11 -31.04
CA PRO A 93 13.50 23.13 -32.06
C PRO A 93 13.08 24.48 -31.49
N PHE A 94 12.27 24.51 -30.43
CA PHE A 94 11.89 25.77 -29.78
C PHE A 94 13.12 26.51 -29.26
N THR A 95 14.02 25.81 -28.56
CA THR A 95 15.27 26.38 -28.05
C THR A 95 16.19 26.82 -29.18
N PHE A 96 16.30 26.02 -30.25
CA PHE A 96 17.03 26.38 -31.45
C PHE A 96 16.51 27.69 -32.08
N LEU A 97 15.20 27.82 -32.27
CA LEU A 97 14.59 29.02 -32.87
C LEU A 97 14.81 30.25 -31.99
N LEU A 98 14.71 30.10 -30.65
CA LEU A 98 15.04 31.20 -29.74
C LEU A 98 16.47 31.66 -29.92
N VAL A 99 17.44 30.74 -29.90
CA VAL A 99 18.87 31.08 -30.07
C VAL A 99 19.13 31.72 -31.44
N TYR A 100 18.58 31.15 -32.51
CA TYR A 100 18.74 31.66 -33.87
C TYR A 100 18.25 33.11 -34.02
N TYR A 101 17.04 33.41 -33.55
CA TYR A 101 16.46 34.76 -33.69
C TYR A 101 16.98 35.80 -32.70
N THR A 102 17.73 35.39 -31.67
CA THR A 102 18.23 36.30 -30.62
C THR A 102 19.74 36.52 -30.67
N GLY A 103 20.40 36.14 -31.77
CA GLY A 103 21.81 36.46 -32.02
C GLY A 103 22.77 35.27 -32.02
N GLY A 104 22.28 34.04 -32.22
CA GLY A 104 23.12 32.85 -32.43
C GLY A 104 24.06 32.61 -31.25
N PHE A 105 25.38 32.65 -31.49
CA PHE A 105 26.41 32.43 -30.47
C PHE A 105 26.38 33.42 -29.30
N HIS A 106 25.84 34.63 -29.49
CA HIS A 106 25.72 35.62 -28.42
C HIS A 106 24.39 35.54 -27.65
N SER A 107 23.50 34.62 -28.03
CA SER A 107 22.20 34.51 -27.40
C SER A 107 22.31 34.01 -25.96
N HIS A 108 21.65 34.70 -25.02
CA HIS A 108 21.48 34.20 -23.65
C HIS A 108 20.58 32.95 -23.56
N PHE A 109 19.84 32.61 -24.62
CA PHE A 109 18.96 31.44 -24.66
C PHE A 109 19.70 30.13 -24.88
N VAL A 110 21.03 30.16 -25.09
CA VAL A 110 21.87 28.94 -25.11
C VAL A 110 21.74 28.14 -23.82
N ASN A 111 21.46 28.81 -22.70
CA ASN A 111 21.14 28.17 -21.42
C ASN A 111 19.95 27.20 -21.49
N GLY A 112 19.02 27.40 -22.44
CA GLY A 112 17.92 26.46 -22.71
C GLY A 112 18.42 25.09 -23.15
N PHE A 113 19.49 25.02 -23.95
CA PHE A 113 20.08 23.75 -24.36
C PHE A 113 20.72 23.01 -23.20
N TYR A 114 21.37 23.71 -22.27
CA TYR A 114 21.91 23.11 -21.04
C TYR A 114 20.80 22.47 -20.21
N LEU A 115 19.71 23.23 -20.00
CA LEU A 115 18.56 22.76 -19.23
C LEU A 115 17.88 21.56 -19.86
N MET A 116 17.61 21.60 -21.17
CA MET A 116 17.00 20.47 -21.88
C MET A 116 17.90 19.24 -21.88
N THR A 117 19.20 19.41 -22.13
CA THR A 117 20.16 18.31 -22.10
C THR A 117 20.22 17.67 -20.71
N ALA A 118 20.27 18.49 -19.65
CA ALA A 118 20.27 18.02 -18.28
C ALA A 118 18.99 17.23 -17.93
N LEU A 119 17.81 17.83 -18.18
CA LEU A 119 16.52 17.22 -17.88
C LEU A 119 16.31 15.91 -18.62
N TYR A 120 16.55 15.90 -19.93
CA TYR A 120 16.30 14.72 -20.75
C TYR A 120 17.36 13.64 -20.55
N SER A 121 18.60 13.99 -20.25
CA SER A 121 19.60 12.99 -19.85
C SER A 121 19.23 12.35 -18.51
N PHE A 122 18.78 13.14 -17.53
CA PHE A 122 18.27 12.60 -16.28
C PHE A 122 17.05 11.70 -16.49
N TYR A 123 16.14 12.05 -17.40
CA TYR A 123 14.94 11.26 -17.64
C TYR A 123 15.20 9.97 -18.43
N PHE A 124 15.92 10.05 -19.55
CA PHE A 124 16.13 8.94 -20.47
C PHE A 124 17.39 8.10 -20.16
N GLY A 125 18.32 8.64 -19.38
CA GLY A 125 19.60 8.01 -19.01
C GLY A 125 20.74 8.36 -19.97
N LEU A 126 21.89 7.73 -19.74
CA LEU A 126 23.16 8.08 -20.39
C LEU A 126 23.11 8.09 -21.92
N VAL A 127 22.73 6.96 -22.56
CA VAL A 127 22.84 6.83 -24.02
C VAL A 127 21.96 7.87 -24.73
N PRO A 128 20.65 7.98 -24.44
CA PRO A 128 19.84 9.04 -25.05
C PRO A 128 20.31 10.46 -24.66
N GLY A 129 20.78 10.65 -23.42
CA GLY A 129 21.31 11.93 -22.96
C GLY A 129 22.50 12.43 -23.79
N VAL A 130 23.43 11.54 -24.13
CA VAL A 130 24.57 11.85 -25.01
C VAL A 130 24.10 12.17 -26.42
N PHE A 131 23.14 11.42 -26.97
CA PHE A 131 22.56 11.74 -28.29
C PHE A 131 21.89 13.12 -28.31
N ILE A 132 21.21 13.50 -27.23
CA ILE A 132 20.59 14.81 -27.09
C ILE A 132 21.63 15.92 -27.02
N ALA A 133 22.73 15.72 -26.28
CA ALA A 133 23.84 16.67 -26.24
C ALA A 133 24.48 16.87 -27.62
N VAL A 134 24.67 15.78 -28.38
CA VAL A 134 25.15 15.85 -29.77
C VAL A 134 24.17 16.65 -30.64
N ALA A 135 22.88 16.32 -30.60
CA ALA A 135 21.86 17.01 -31.39
C ALA A 135 21.75 18.50 -31.04
N ALA A 136 21.78 18.84 -29.74
CA ALA A 136 21.79 20.20 -29.26
C ALA A 136 23.04 20.96 -29.71
N SER A 137 24.21 20.32 -29.70
CA SER A 137 25.47 20.91 -30.17
C SER A 137 25.43 21.22 -31.67
N VAL A 138 24.91 20.30 -32.48
CA VAL A 138 24.73 20.50 -33.93
C VAL A 138 23.76 21.64 -34.21
N LEU A 139 22.62 21.67 -33.51
CA LEU A 139 21.64 22.75 -33.66
C LEU A 139 22.19 24.09 -33.20
N TYR A 140 23.01 24.12 -32.15
CA TYR A 140 23.67 25.34 -31.70
C TYR A 140 24.66 25.88 -32.74
N LEU A 141 25.43 25.00 -33.39
CA LEU A 141 26.32 25.37 -34.48
C LEU A 141 25.56 25.97 -35.67
N ILE A 142 24.43 25.35 -36.04
CA ILE A 142 23.55 25.87 -37.10
C ILE A 142 22.94 27.21 -36.68
N ALA A 143 22.56 27.37 -35.41
CA ALA A 143 21.97 28.60 -34.90
C ALA A 143 22.95 29.78 -34.92
N GLY A 144 24.25 29.51 -34.79
CA GLY A 144 25.32 30.49 -34.98
C GLY A 144 25.63 30.83 -36.44
N GLY A 145 24.84 30.33 -37.40
CA GLY A 145 24.97 30.68 -38.82
C GLY A 145 26.12 29.98 -39.54
N LEU A 146 26.74 28.95 -38.93
CA LEU A 146 27.95 28.29 -39.44
C LEU A 146 29.12 29.28 -39.66
N ASP A 147 29.10 30.44 -39.00
CA ASP A 147 30.19 31.40 -39.09
C ASP A 147 31.37 30.88 -38.25
N LEU A 148 32.38 30.31 -38.95
CA LEU A 148 33.55 29.68 -38.36
C LEU A 148 34.70 30.67 -38.08
N ASN A 149 34.41 31.97 -37.97
CA ASN A 149 35.39 32.99 -37.59
C ASN A 149 36.04 32.66 -36.23
N GLU A 150 37.37 32.88 -36.12
CA GLU A 150 38.18 32.53 -34.94
C GLU A 150 37.64 33.11 -33.61
N HIS A 151 36.88 34.20 -33.67
CA HIS A 151 36.31 34.87 -32.51
C HIS A 151 35.21 34.05 -31.78
N TYR A 152 34.49 33.17 -32.47
CA TYR A 152 33.32 32.46 -31.92
C TYR A 152 33.63 31.05 -31.38
N TRP A 153 34.78 30.49 -31.73
CA TRP A 153 35.20 29.15 -31.33
C TRP A 153 35.30 28.93 -29.81
N PRO A 154 35.79 29.90 -29.00
CA PRO A 154 35.84 29.72 -27.55
C PRO A 154 34.44 29.52 -26.95
N ASP A 155 33.49 30.40 -27.24
CA ASP A 155 32.12 30.31 -26.69
C ASP A 155 31.42 29.03 -27.14
N PHE A 156 31.55 28.66 -28.42
CA PHE A 156 30.98 27.44 -28.95
C PHE A 156 31.54 26.17 -28.26
N SER A 157 32.87 26.08 -28.15
CA SER A 157 33.53 24.92 -27.54
C SER A 157 33.18 24.76 -26.06
N VAL A 158 33.10 25.87 -25.32
CA VAL A 158 32.70 25.88 -23.90
C VAL A 158 31.26 25.41 -23.76
N SER A 159 30.33 25.90 -24.59
CA SER A 159 28.93 25.46 -24.54
C SER A 159 28.76 23.97 -24.80
N ILE A 160 29.45 23.42 -25.80
CA ILE A 160 29.42 21.98 -26.05
C ILE A 160 29.97 21.22 -24.85
N ALA A 161 31.13 21.63 -24.34
CA ALA A 161 31.73 20.99 -23.17
C ALA A 161 30.75 20.96 -21.99
N PHE A 162 30.02 22.05 -21.73
CA PHE A 162 28.99 22.10 -20.70
C PHE A 162 27.79 21.18 -21.00
N MET A 163 27.31 21.08 -22.24
CA MET A 163 26.23 20.15 -22.60
C MET A 163 26.61 18.70 -22.30
N PHE A 164 27.82 18.28 -22.67
CA PHE A 164 28.31 16.93 -22.37
C PHE A 164 28.60 16.73 -20.87
N LEU A 165 29.11 17.76 -20.20
CA LEU A 165 29.33 17.77 -18.75
C LEU A 165 28.02 17.62 -17.97
N LEU A 166 26.89 18.10 -18.49
CA LEU A 166 25.58 17.86 -17.90
C LEU A 166 25.02 16.49 -18.31
N ALA A 167 25.12 16.14 -19.59
CA ALA A 167 24.56 14.91 -20.12
C ALA A 167 25.15 13.66 -19.45
N VAL A 168 26.47 13.54 -19.37
CA VAL A 168 27.12 12.30 -18.93
C VAL A 168 26.86 12.00 -17.45
N PRO A 169 27.16 12.91 -16.49
CA PRO A 169 26.94 12.65 -15.07
C PRO A 169 25.46 12.47 -14.71
N LEU A 170 24.55 13.30 -15.26
CA LEU A 170 23.12 13.16 -14.99
C LEU A 170 22.55 11.87 -15.59
N GLY A 171 23.05 11.46 -16.76
CA GLY A 171 22.68 10.21 -17.40
C GLY A 171 23.15 8.98 -16.62
N LEU A 172 24.38 9.02 -16.08
CA LEU A 172 24.91 7.98 -15.19
C LEU A 172 24.14 7.92 -13.86
N LEU A 173 23.88 9.09 -13.26
CA LEU A 173 23.10 9.20 -12.02
C LEU A 173 21.69 8.61 -12.21
N SER A 174 21.03 8.93 -13.32
CA SER A 174 19.72 8.37 -13.68
C SER A 174 19.75 6.84 -13.76
N GLN A 175 20.76 6.26 -14.42
CA GLN A 175 20.90 4.81 -14.53
C GLN A 175 21.12 4.17 -13.16
N LYS A 176 21.97 4.77 -12.32
CA LYS A 176 22.23 4.30 -10.95
C LYS A 176 20.96 4.35 -10.10
N LEU A 177 20.23 5.47 -10.11
CA LEU A 177 18.96 5.61 -9.38
C LEU A 177 17.90 4.60 -9.83
N LYS A 178 17.76 4.37 -11.14
CA LYS A 178 16.83 3.37 -11.67
C LYS A 178 17.20 1.95 -11.23
N LYS A 179 18.49 1.61 -11.24
CA LYS A 179 19.00 0.31 -10.77
C LYS A 179 18.72 0.12 -9.27
N ASP A 180 19.08 1.11 -8.45
CA ASP A 180 18.90 1.03 -7.00
C ASP A 180 17.42 0.94 -6.61
N ARG A 181 16.53 1.69 -7.30
CA ARG A 181 15.08 1.59 -7.09
C ARG A 181 14.53 0.20 -7.44
N SER A 182 15.02 -0.40 -8.53
CA SER A 182 14.65 -1.77 -8.91
C SER A 182 15.11 -2.79 -7.87
N GLU A 183 16.33 -2.62 -7.35
CA GLU A 183 16.89 -3.49 -6.31
C GLU A 183 16.08 -3.39 -5.01
N ILE A 184 15.78 -2.17 -4.54
CA ILE A 184 14.93 -1.94 -3.36
C ILE A 184 13.54 -2.56 -3.56
N SER A 185 12.94 -2.42 -4.74
CA SER A 185 11.63 -3.01 -5.04
C SER A 185 11.68 -4.55 -4.95
N SER A 186 12.74 -5.17 -5.49
CA SER A 186 12.94 -6.62 -5.42
C SER A 186 13.19 -7.10 -3.98
N LEU A 187 14.00 -6.36 -3.21
CA LEU A 187 14.29 -6.68 -1.81
C LEU A 187 13.04 -6.58 -0.94
N ASN A 188 12.23 -5.54 -1.13
CA ASN A 188 10.95 -5.39 -0.45
C ASN A 188 9.98 -6.53 -0.78
N LYS A 189 9.97 -7.01 -2.03
CA LYS A 189 9.15 -8.16 -2.43
C LYS A 189 9.61 -9.43 -1.73
N ASN A 190 10.92 -9.69 -1.70
CA ASN A 190 11.48 -10.86 -1.03
C ASN A 190 11.25 -10.81 0.49
N LEU A 191 11.40 -9.63 1.10
CA LEU A 191 11.14 -9.42 2.51
C LEU A 191 9.68 -9.75 2.88
N ARG A 192 8.71 -9.37 2.04
CA ARG A 192 7.30 -9.74 2.24
C ARG A 192 7.10 -11.25 2.22
N VAL A 193 7.73 -11.95 1.27
CA VAL A 193 7.67 -13.42 1.20
C VAL A 193 8.23 -14.05 2.48
N TYR A 194 9.38 -13.58 2.98
CA TYR A 194 9.95 -14.08 4.24
C TYR A 194 9.07 -13.82 5.46
N ILE A 195 8.39 -12.66 5.52
CA ILE A 195 7.45 -12.34 6.60
C ILE A 195 6.28 -13.33 6.58
N ASP A 196 5.69 -13.58 5.40
CA ASP A 196 4.58 -14.53 5.26
C ASP A 196 4.99 -15.96 5.66
N GLU A 197 6.20 -16.38 5.28
CA GLU A 197 6.77 -17.68 5.66
C GLU A 197 7.00 -17.79 7.17
N LEU A 198 7.58 -16.76 7.80
CA LEU A 198 7.77 -16.68 9.24
C LEU A 198 6.44 -16.77 10.01
N GLN A 199 5.41 -16.06 9.53
CA GLN A 199 4.07 -16.13 10.13
C GLN A 199 3.48 -17.55 10.03
N SER A 200 3.65 -18.22 8.89
CA SER A 200 3.21 -19.61 8.71
C SER A 200 3.95 -20.57 9.66
N MET A 201 5.28 -20.44 9.76
CA MET A 201 6.08 -21.27 10.66
C MET A 201 5.73 -21.03 12.13
N HIS A 202 5.53 -19.78 12.53
CA HIS A 202 5.10 -19.43 13.88
C HIS A 202 3.74 -20.06 14.23
N GLY A 203 2.77 -20.01 13.32
CA GLY A 203 1.49 -20.70 13.50
C GLY A 203 1.63 -22.21 13.68
N ARG A 204 2.53 -22.85 12.92
CA ARG A 204 2.84 -24.29 13.09
C ARG A 204 3.49 -24.60 14.42
N LEU A 205 4.41 -23.75 14.89
CA LEU A 205 5.07 -23.91 16.19
C LEU A 205 4.05 -23.84 17.34
N ILE A 206 3.13 -22.87 17.30
CA ILE A 206 2.03 -22.78 18.28
C ILE A 206 1.22 -24.08 18.30
N GLN A 207 0.92 -24.66 17.14
CA GLN A 207 0.16 -25.91 17.07
C GLN A 207 0.93 -27.10 17.65
N VAL A 208 2.25 -27.17 17.41
CA VAL A 208 3.12 -28.19 18.01
C VAL A 208 3.18 -28.03 19.53
N GLU A 209 3.27 -26.80 20.02
CA GLU A 209 3.30 -26.49 21.46
C GLU A 209 2.01 -26.92 22.14
N LYS A 210 0.84 -26.56 21.57
CA LYS A 210 -0.47 -27.05 22.07
C LYS A 210 -0.56 -28.57 22.12
N MET A 211 -0.10 -29.26 21.08
CA MET A 211 -0.13 -30.73 21.06
C MET A 211 0.82 -31.35 22.11
N SER A 212 1.98 -30.72 22.34
CA SER A 212 2.92 -31.15 23.37
C SER A 212 2.33 -30.95 24.78
N GLU A 213 1.65 -29.84 25.04
CA GLU A 213 0.96 -29.61 26.32
C GLU A 213 -0.15 -30.63 26.55
N LEU A 214 -0.99 -30.92 25.55
CA LEU A 214 -1.98 -31.99 25.61
C LEU A 214 -1.32 -33.35 25.91
N GLY A 215 -0.19 -33.65 25.24
CA GLY A 215 0.57 -34.87 25.49
C GLY A 215 1.07 -34.96 26.94
N ARG A 216 1.51 -33.83 27.52
CA ARG A 216 1.96 -33.76 28.92
C ARG A 216 0.81 -33.94 29.91
N MET A 217 -0.37 -33.42 29.58
CA MET A 217 -1.60 -33.55 30.37
C MET A 217 -2.37 -34.84 30.08
N ALA A 218 -1.88 -35.71 29.19
CA ALA A 218 -2.61 -36.90 28.75
C ALA A 218 -2.94 -37.86 29.91
N ALA A 219 -2.04 -37.99 30.88
CA ALA A 219 -2.27 -38.79 32.08
C ALA A 219 -3.44 -38.22 32.91
N ASP A 220 -3.45 -36.91 33.15
CA ASP A 220 -4.48 -36.24 33.94
C ASP A 220 -5.83 -36.28 33.23
N VAL A 221 -5.87 -36.04 31.91
CA VAL A 221 -7.07 -36.19 31.09
C VAL A 221 -7.61 -37.62 31.13
N ALA A 222 -6.74 -38.63 31.02
CA ALA A 222 -7.16 -40.02 31.13
C ALA A 222 -7.72 -40.35 32.52
N HIS A 223 -7.17 -39.76 33.58
CA HIS A 223 -7.68 -39.87 34.94
C HIS A 223 -9.05 -39.18 35.09
N GLU A 224 -9.21 -37.97 34.56
CA GLU A 224 -10.47 -37.22 34.60
C GLU A 224 -11.60 -37.87 33.79
N ILE A 225 -11.29 -38.61 32.72
CA ILE A 225 -12.26 -39.40 31.94
C ILE A 225 -12.61 -40.71 32.66
N ARG A 226 -11.62 -41.38 33.27
CA ARG A 226 -11.81 -42.64 33.98
C ARG A 226 -12.77 -42.49 35.16
N ASN A 227 -12.73 -41.36 35.86
CA ASN A 227 -13.57 -41.09 37.03
C ASN A 227 -15.09 -41.14 36.73
N PRO A 228 -15.64 -40.33 35.82
CA PRO A 228 -17.04 -40.38 35.41
C PRO A 228 -17.44 -41.75 34.86
N LEU A 229 -16.59 -42.38 34.04
CA LEU A 229 -16.84 -43.74 33.51
C LEU A 229 -17.01 -44.77 34.63
N THR A 230 -16.14 -44.72 35.64
CA THR A 230 -16.20 -45.62 36.80
C THR A 230 -17.48 -45.39 37.61
N SER A 231 -17.84 -44.12 37.81
CA SER A 231 -19.08 -43.73 38.48
C SER A 231 -20.32 -44.22 37.72
N ILE A 232 -20.39 -43.96 36.41
CA ILE A 232 -21.47 -44.41 35.52
C ILE A 232 -21.63 -45.93 35.60
N GLY A 233 -20.55 -46.69 35.44
CA GLY A 233 -20.59 -48.15 35.52
C GLY A 233 -21.05 -48.66 36.89
N GLY A 234 -20.60 -48.01 37.97
CA GLY A 234 -21.01 -48.33 39.35
C GLY A 234 -22.50 -48.08 39.61
N PHE A 235 -23.01 -46.92 39.20
CA PHE A 235 -24.43 -46.57 39.36
C PHE A 235 -25.34 -47.35 38.42
N ALA A 236 -24.90 -47.66 37.19
CA ALA A 236 -25.63 -48.51 36.27
C ALA A 236 -25.81 -49.93 36.83
N ARG A 237 -24.77 -50.51 37.44
CA ARG A 237 -24.85 -51.83 38.10
C ARG A 237 -25.75 -51.81 39.34
N ARG A 238 -25.76 -50.70 40.09
CA ARG A 238 -26.68 -50.51 41.22
C ARG A 238 -28.14 -50.36 40.76
N LEU A 239 -28.35 -49.66 39.64
CA LEU A 239 -29.66 -49.54 39.00
C LEU A 239 -30.17 -50.91 38.53
N ASP A 240 -29.34 -51.70 37.85
CA ASP A 240 -29.68 -53.05 37.39
C ASP A 240 -30.08 -53.98 38.54
N LYS A 241 -29.29 -53.99 39.62
CA LYS A 241 -29.63 -54.73 40.85
C LYS A 241 -30.93 -54.22 41.49
N ASN A 242 -31.17 -52.90 41.48
CA ASN A 242 -32.37 -52.31 42.05
C ASN A 242 -33.64 -52.65 41.24
N LEU A 243 -33.55 -52.68 39.90
CA LEU A 243 -34.63 -53.09 39.01
C LEU A 243 -34.96 -54.58 39.14
N SER A 244 -33.96 -55.41 39.45
CA SER A 244 -34.15 -56.84 39.75
C SER A 244 -34.91 -57.10 41.07
N GLU A 245 -34.95 -56.11 41.98
CA GLU A 245 -35.51 -56.23 43.34
C GLU A 245 -36.55 -55.13 43.64
N ILE A 246 -37.46 -54.85 42.69
CA ILE A 246 -38.51 -53.84 42.90
C ILE A 246 -39.51 -54.36 43.94
N LYS A 247 -39.35 -53.91 45.19
CA LYS A 247 -40.15 -54.32 46.35
C LYS A 247 -41.02 -53.21 46.93
N SER A 248 -40.79 -51.94 46.56
CA SER A 248 -41.55 -50.78 47.07
C SER A 248 -41.36 -49.54 46.20
N GLU A 249 -42.22 -48.53 46.43
CA GLU A 249 -42.11 -47.18 45.85
C GLU A 249 -40.73 -46.55 46.12
N ARG A 250 -40.12 -46.86 47.28
CA ARG A 250 -38.77 -46.43 47.66
C ARG A 250 -37.66 -46.95 46.74
N SER A 251 -37.84 -48.13 46.12
CA SER A 251 -36.91 -48.63 45.10
C SER A 251 -36.98 -47.78 43.82
N ILE A 252 -38.17 -47.33 43.41
CA ILE A 252 -38.34 -46.49 42.22
C ILE A 252 -37.64 -45.14 42.39
N TYR A 253 -37.76 -44.50 43.56
CA TYR A 253 -37.07 -43.25 43.86
C TYR A 253 -35.53 -43.40 43.82
N LYS A 254 -34.99 -44.49 44.39
CA LYS A 254 -33.54 -44.79 44.31
C LYS A 254 -33.07 -45.06 42.89
N GLY A 255 -33.87 -45.77 42.08
CA GLY A 255 -33.57 -45.96 40.67
C GLY A 255 -33.48 -44.65 39.90
N LYS A 256 -34.43 -43.72 40.14
CA LYS A 256 -34.37 -42.36 39.56
C LYS A 256 -33.13 -41.58 39.99
N GLU A 257 -32.72 -41.68 41.25
CA GLU A 257 -31.50 -41.04 41.75
C GLU A 257 -30.25 -41.57 41.04
N TYR A 258 -30.13 -42.89 40.86
CA TYR A 258 -29.01 -43.49 40.12
C TYR A 258 -28.98 -43.06 38.66
N VAL A 259 -30.13 -43.00 37.99
CA VAL A 259 -30.24 -42.47 36.62
C VAL A 259 -29.80 -41.01 36.56
N GLY A 260 -30.21 -40.19 37.53
CA GLY A 260 -29.81 -38.78 37.63
C GLY A 260 -28.29 -38.61 37.72
N ILE A 261 -27.62 -39.44 38.53
CA ILE A 261 -26.16 -39.41 38.68
C ILE A 261 -25.46 -39.84 37.38
N ILE A 262 -25.96 -40.89 36.72
CA ILE A 262 -25.42 -41.32 35.42
C ILE A 262 -25.50 -40.19 34.40
N ILE A 263 -26.66 -39.53 34.28
CA ILE A 263 -26.84 -38.40 33.36
C ILE A 263 -25.88 -37.25 33.70
N SER A 264 -25.68 -36.92 34.98
CA SER A 264 -24.75 -35.86 35.36
C SER A 264 -23.29 -36.18 35.01
N GLU A 265 -22.87 -37.44 35.17
CA GLU A 265 -21.50 -37.86 34.82
C GLU A 265 -21.29 -37.92 33.30
N VAL A 266 -22.31 -38.28 32.52
CA VAL A 266 -22.27 -38.17 31.05
C VAL A 266 -22.10 -36.71 30.62
N ASN A 267 -22.90 -35.79 31.17
CA ASN A 267 -22.78 -34.35 30.88
C ASN A 267 -21.40 -33.79 31.29
N ARG A 268 -20.79 -34.32 32.36
CA ARG A 268 -19.43 -33.96 32.76
C ARG A 268 -18.41 -34.46 31.74
N LEU A 269 -18.54 -35.71 31.28
CA LEU A 269 -17.64 -36.30 30.29
C LEU A 269 -17.73 -35.57 28.94
N GLU A 270 -18.92 -35.15 28.53
CA GLU A 270 -19.12 -34.31 27.35
C GLU A 270 -18.41 -32.95 27.45
N ARG A 271 -18.44 -32.29 28.63
CA ARG A 271 -17.71 -31.04 28.85
C ARG A 271 -16.20 -31.23 28.73
N ILE A 272 -15.64 -32.24 29.39
CA ILE A 272 -14.19 -32.56 29.31
C ILE A 272 -13.77 -32.79 27.86
N LEU A 273 -14.54 -33.58 27.10
CA LEU A 273 -14.25 -33.81 25.67
C LEU A 273 -14.32 -32.53 24.85
N LYS A 274 -15.31 -31.67 25.12
CA LYS A 274 -15.46 -30.38 24.43
C LYS A 274 -14.27 -29.47 24.67
N ASP A 275 -13.74 -29.41 25.90
CA ASP A 275 -12.63 -28.55 26.25
C ASP A 275 -11.33 -29.02 25.55
N ILE A 276 -11.06 -30.33 25.53
CA ILE A 276 -9.91 -30.91 24.81
C ILE A 276 -10.00 -30.64 23.30
N LEU A 277 -11.17 -30.86 22.71
CA LEU A 277 -11.39 -30.64 21.28
C LEU A 277 -11.31 -29.16 20.90
N THR A 278 -11.69 -28.26 21.81
CA THR A 278 -11.58 -26.81 21.61
C THR A 278 -10.12 -26.37 21.65
N PHE A 279 -9.32 -26.91 22.56
CA PHE A 279 -7.90 -26.61 22.68
C PHE A 279 -7.08 -27.12 21.47
N SER A 280 -7.43 -28.29 20.93
CA SER A 280 -6.74 -28.93 19.80
C SER A 280 -7.07 -28.34 18.42
N ARG A 281 -8.16 -27.58 18.27
CA ARG A 281 -8.62 -27.08 16.96
C ARG A 281 -7.92 -25.79 16.56
N ASP A 282 -7.63 -25.69 15.26
CA ASP A 282 -7.32 -24.41 14.62
C ASP A 282 -8.57 -23.53 14.62
N VAL A 283 -8.58 -22.51 15.46
CA VAL A 283 -9.64 -21.49 15.44
C VAL A 283 -9.37 -20.58 14.25
N LYS A 284 -10.18 -20.72 13.20
CA LYS A 284 -10.24 -19.69 12.15
C LYS A 284 -10.98 -18.49 12.70
N TYR A 285 -10.24 -17.42 12.98
CA TYR A 285 -10.81 -16.15 13.40
C TYR A 285 -11.52 -15.47 12.23
N ASN A 286 -12.81 -15.18 12.39
CA ASN A 286 -13.54 -14.34 11.46
C ASN A 286 -13.45 -12.89 11.93
N MET A 287 -12.38 -12.22 11.50
CA MET A 287 -12.06 -10.85 11.92
C MET A 287 -12.96 -9.84 11.20
N GLU A 288 -13.79 -9.13 11.95
CA GLU A 288 -14.70 -8.09 11.46
C GLU A 288 -14.47 -6.78 12.22
N ARG A 289 -14.70 -5.63 11.57
CA ARG A 289 -14.68 -4.33 12.26
C ARG A 289 -15.97 -4.19 13.05
N LEU A 290 -15.87 -4.19 14.37
CA LEU A 290 -17.00 -4.27 15.28
C LEU A 290 -16.86 -3.22 16.39
N ARG A 291 -18.01 -2.75 16.89
CA ARG A 291 -18.08 -1.94 18.11
C ARG A 291 -18.14 -2.87 19.31
N ILE A 292 -17.13 -2.78 20.19
CA ILE A 292 -17.05 -3.61 21.40
C ILE A 292 -18.33 -3.48 22.25
N ASN A 293 -18.86 -2.27 22.38
CA ASN A 293 -20.02 -1.96 23.22
C ASN A 293 -21.24 -2.81 22.85
N GLU A 294 -21.47 -3.09 21.57
CA GLU A 294 -22.59 -3.93 21.13
C GLU A 294 -22.46 -5.37 21.61
N ILE A 295 -21.23 -5.90 21.62
CA ILE A 295 -20.94 -7.27 22.04
C ILE A 295 -21.02 -7.39 23.57
N ILE A 296 -20.54 -6.38 24.30
CA ILE A 296 -20.67 -6.32 25.76
C ILE A 296 -22.14 -6.28 26.15
N ASN A 297 -22.93 -5.36 25.58
CA ASN A 297 -24.35 -5.21 25.90
C ASN A 297 -25.14 -6.50 25.61
N ALA A 298 -24.88 -7.15 24.47
CA ALA A 298 -25.51 -8.43 24.14
C ALA A 298 -25.14 -9.55 25.14
N SER A 299 -23.91 -9.53 25.67
CA SER A 299 -23.44 -10.50 26.66
C SER A 299 -24.08 -10.25 28.04
N LEU A 300 -24.22 -8.98 28.45
CA LEU A 300 -24.89 -8.60 29.70
C LEU A 300 -26.37 -9.00 29.72
N ILE A 301 -27.07 -8.83 28.59
CA ILE A 301 -28.48 -9.27 28.44
C ILE A 301 -28.61 -10.78 28.69
N THR A 302 -27.61 -11.59 28.30
CA THR A 302 -27.63 -13.04 28.47
C THR A 302 -27.68 -13.46 29.94
N PHE A 303 -27.09 -12.67 30.84
CA PHE A 303 -27.05 -12.96 32.29
C PHE A 303 -28.02 -12.11 33.13
N ALA A 304 -28.80 -11.22 32.51
CA ALA A 304 -29.64 -10.26 33.23
C ALA A 304 -30.71 -10.92 34.15
N GLU A 305 -31.17 -12.12 33.81
CA GLU A 305 -32.09 -12.89 34.65
C GLU A 305 -31.37 -13.51 35.86
N LEU A 306 -30.21 -14.15 35.62
CA LEU A 306 -29.37 -14.72 36.68
C LEU A 306 -28.93 -13.67 37.70
N PHE A 307 -28.53 -12.47 37.25
CA PHE A 307 -28.15 -11.37 38.14
C PHE A 307 -29.32 -10.91 39.01
N ARG A 308 -30.54 -10.88 38.46
CA ARG A 308 -31.75 -10.53 39.22
C ARG A 308 -32.08 -11.58 40.28
N GLU A 309 -32.04 -12.86 39.91
CA GLU A 309 -32.30 -13.97 40.85
C GLU A 309 -31.29 -13.98 42.00
N GLN A 310 -30.01 -13.71 41.70
CA GLN A 310 -28.94 -13.68 42.70
C GLN A 310 -28.75 -12.32 43.38
N LYS A 311 -29.61 -11.33 43.07
CA LYS A 311 -29.53 -9.95 43.62
C LYS A 311 -28.16 -9.28 43.40
N ILE A 312 -27.51 -9.57 42.28
CA ILE A 312 -26.25 -8.96 41.87
C ILE A 312 -26.54 -7.63 41.18
N ASN A 313 -25.92 -6.54 41.66
CA ASN A 313 -26.02 -5.22 41.05
C ASN A 313 -24.88 -5.01 40.06
N VAL A 314 -25.19 -4.87 38.77
CA VAL A 314 -24.20 -4.66 37.70
C VAL A 314 -24.15 -3.16 37.36
N ILE A 315 -22.95 -2.58 37.38
CA ILE A 315 -22.71 -1.17 37.07
C ILE A 315 -21.97 -1.07 35.73
N GLU A 316 -22.65 -0.60 34.69
CA GLU A 316 -22.09 -0.42 33.36
C GLU A 316 -21.41 0.96 33.23
N LYS A 317 -20.09 0.97 33.02
CA LYS A 317 -19.32 2.19 32.71
C LYS A 317 -18.57 1.99 31.40
N ILE A 318 -19.30 2.07 30.30
CA ILE A 318 -18.78 1.83 28.95
C ILE A 318 -18.69 3.17 28.21
N ASP A 319 -17.51 3.48 27.67
CA ASP A 319 -17.29 4.69 26.88
C ASP A 319 -17.86 4.50 25.46
N ASN A 320 -18.74 5.41 25.02
CA ASN A 320 -19.37 5.37 23.70
C ASN A 320 -18.48 5.94 22.58
N SER A 321 -17.32 6.53 22.91
CA SER A 321 -16.37 7.08 21.95
C SER A 321 -15.40 6.04 21.37
N ILE A 322 -15.47 4.79 21.83
CA ILE A 322 -14.58 3.71 21.38
C ILE A 322 -14.80 3.43 19.88
N PRO A 323 -13.76 3.53 19.04
CA PRO A 323 -13.87 3.29 17.60
C PRO A 323 -14.06 1.79 17.28
N GLU A 324 -14.49 1.51 16.05
CA GLU A 324 -14.58 0.14 15.55
C GLU A 324 -13.20 -0.50 15.47
N VAL A 325 -13.07 -1.65 16.13
CA VAL A 325 -11.85 -2.45 16.21
C VAL A 325 -12.04 -3.76 15.48
N LEU A 326 -10.94 -4.32 14.96
CA LEU A 326 -10.95 -5.58 14.22
C LEU A 326 -10.93 -6.75 15.22
N LEU A 327 -12.03 -7.50 15.29
CA LEU A 327 -12.27 -8.52 16.31
C LEU A 327 -13.05 -9.71 15.72
N ASP A 328 -12.96 -10.88 16.34
CA ASP A 328 -13.91 -11.98 16.12
C ASP A 328 -15.06 -11.89 17.13
N ARG A 329 -16.29 -11.71 16.63
CA ARG A 329 -17.50 -11.56 17.45
C ARG A 329 -17.73 -12.74 18.39
N ASN A 330 -17.53 -13.97 17.91
CA ASN A 330 -17.83 -15.17 18.67
C ASN A 330 -16.78 -15.40 19.76
N GLN A 331 -15.51 -15.14 19.47
CA GLN A 331 -14.43 -15.24 20.45
C GLN A 331 -14.58 -14.22 21.58
N LEU A 332 -14.86 -12.96 21.26
CA LEU A 332 -15.07 -11.94 22.29
C LEU A 332 -16.31 -12.25 23.14
N LYS A 333 -17.41 -12.68 22.50
CA LYS A 333 -18.60 -13.13 23.24
C LYS A 333 -18.26 -14.28 24.18
N GLN A 334 -17.54 -15.30 23.71
CA GLN A 334 -17.15 -16.43 24.53
C GLN A 334 -16.24 -16.01 25.71
N ALA A 335 -15.29 -15.09 25.48
CA ALA A 335 -14.43 -14.56 26.53
C ALA A 335 -15.18 -13.73 27.59
N LEU A 336 -16.29 -13.09 27.22
CA LEU A 336 -17.17 -12.38 28.15
C LEU A 336 -18.14 -13.31 28.90
N LEU A 337 -18.45 -14.48 28.33
CA LEU A 337 -19.36 -15.46 28.92
C LEU A 337 -18.66 -16.43 29.88
N ASN A 338 -17.39 -16.72 29.64
CA ASN A 338 -16.52 -17.50 30.52
C ASN A 338 -16.13 -16.68 31.75
#